data_AF-A0A1W1BVL9-F1
#
_entry.id   AF-A0A1W1BVL9-F1
#
_cell.length_a   1.000
_cell.length_b   1.000
_cell.length_c   1.000
_cell.angle_alpha   90.00
_cell.angle_beta   90.00
_cell.angle_gamma   90.00
#
_symmetry.space_group_name_H-M   'P 1'
#
loop_
_entity.id
_entity.type
_entity.pdbx_description
1 polymer ?
#
loop_
_entity_poly.entity_id
_entity_poly.type
_entity_poly.pdbx_seq_one_letter_code
_entity_poly.pdbx_strand_id
1 'polypeptide(L)' 'MIEYKVIVYQEGMLGSLFLGQSKVNPIKFSEFLNINAKKGWEVVTMEKDNRRMLLFFKREGYIVVMKRDK' A
#
# COMPACT_ATOMS: atom_id res chain seq x y z
N MET A 1 11.89 -22.60 -2.77
CA MET A 1 12.09 -21.80 -4.02
C MET A 1 11.63 -20.37 -3.73
N ILE A 2 12.35 -19.32 -4.10
CA ILE A 2 11.89 -17.94 -3.80
C ILE A 2 10.74 -17.55 -4.72
N GLU A 3 9.67 -17.00 -4.15
CA GLU A 3 8.61 -16.33 -4.91
C GLU A 3 8.41 -14.89 -4.47
N TYR A 4 8.00 -14.05 -5.42
CA TYR A 4 7.77 -12.62 -5.23
C TYR A 4 6.29 -12.27 -5.34
N LYS A 5 5.89 -11.24 -4.60
CA LYS A 5 4.55 -10.67 -4.62
C LYS A 5 4.66 -9.15 -4.59
N VAL A 6 4.03 -8.50 -5.55
CA VAL A 6 3.97 -7.05 -5.66
C VAL A 6 2.54 -6.59 -5.38
N ILE A 7 2.37 -5.70 -4.40
CA ILE A 7 1.05 -5.17 -4.03
C ILE A 7 1.08 -3.65 -4.10
N VAL A 8 0.09 -3.06 -4.75
CA VAL A 8 -0.18 -1.62 -4.69
C VAL A 8 -1.20 -1.39 -3.57
N TYR A 9 -0.74 -0.90 -2.43
CA TYR A 9 -1.61 -0.54 -1.30
C TYR A 9 -2.11 0.88 -1.47
N GLN A 10 -3.43 1.07 -1.51
CA GLN A 10 -4.09 2.36 -1.63
C GLN A 10 -5.35 2.36 -0.77
N GLU A 11 -5.65 3.48 -0.09
CA GLU A 11 -6.91 3.62 0.62
C GLU A 11 -8.08 3.93 -0.33
N GLY A 12 -9.28 3.49 0.05
CA GLY A 12 -10.50 3.70 -0.71
C GLY A 12 -10.91 5.17 -0.80
N MET A 13 -11.53 5.55 -1.93
CA MET A 13 -11.87 6.94 -2.29
C MET A 13 -12.99 7.58 -1.45
N LEU A 14 -13.78 6.79 -0.72
CA LEU A 14 -15.00 7.30 -0.06
C LEU A 14 -14.73 8.36 1.01
N GLY A 15 -13.55 8.36 1.64
CA GLY A 15 -13.15 9.41 2.59
C GLY A 15 -12.49 10.64 1.96
N SER A 16 -11.95 10.52 0.74
CA SER A 16 -11.08 11.54 0.15
C SER A 16 -11.76 12.46 -0.88
N LEU A 17 -12.93 12.09 -1.39
CA LEU A 17 -13.75 13.00 -2.18
C LEU A 17 -14.15 14.28 -1.41
N PHE A 18 -14.21 14.21 -0.07
CA PHE A 18 -14.63 15.32 0.79
C PHE A 18 -13.48 16.12 1.45
N LEU A 19 -12.24 15.59 1.51
CA LEU A 19 -11.16 16.18 2.32
C LEU A 19 -9.85 16.48 1.55
N GLY A 20 -9.86 16.40 0.22
CA GLY A 20 -8.79 16.95 -0.64
C GLY A 20 -7.44 16.20 -0.65
N GLN A 21 -7.10 15.44 0.41
CA GLN A 21 -5.93 14.55 0.46
C GLN A 21 -6.26 13.25 1.21
N SER A 22 -6.12 12.10 0.54
CA SER A 22 -6.09 10.79 1.20
C SER A 22 -4.63 10.42 1.46
N LYS A 23 -4.19 10.53 2.71
CA LYS A 23 -2.94 9.89 3.15
C LYS A 23 -3.23 8.43 3.51
N VAL A 24 -2.21 7.58 3.41
CA VAL A 24 -2.32 6.20 3.90
C VAL A 24 -2.35 6.21 5.42
N ASN A 25 -3.31 5.52 6.04
CA ASN A 25 -3.39 5.36 7.48
C ASN A 25 -2.31 4.36 7.92
N PRO A 26 -1.35 4.78 8.78
CA PRO A 26 -0.25 3.92 9.20
C PRO A 26 -0.70 2.69 9.99
N ILE A 27 -1.83 2.75 10.71
CA ILE A 27 -2.39 1.61 11.47
C ILE A 27 -2.88 0.54 10.50
N LYS A 28 -3.73 0.91 9.53
CA LYS A 28 -4.25 -0.01 8.52
C LYS A 28 -3.14 -0.57 7.63
N PHE A 29 -2.14 0.24 7.30
CA PHE A 29 -0.99 -0.21 6.53
C PHE A 29 -0.14 -1.22 7.33
N SER A 30 0.07 -0.97 8.63
CA SER A 30 0.75 -1.92 9.52
C SER A 30 -0.01 -3.24 9.66
N GLU A 31 -1.34 -3.19 9.81
CA GLU A 31 -2.20 -4.39 9.82
C GLU A 31 -2.08 -5.19 8.52
N PHE A 32 -2.08 -4.52 7.37
CA PHE A 32 -1.85 -5.14 6.07
C PHE A 32 -0.49 -5.83 6.01
N LEU A 33 0.59 -5.19 6.47
CA LEU A 33 1.92 -5.80 6.50
C LEU A 33 1.94 -7.02 7.43
N ASN A 34 1.35 -6.91 8.62
CA ASN A 34 1.29 -8.01 9.61
C ASN A 34 0.49 -9.21 9.08
N ILE A 35 -0.61 -9.01 8.36
CA ILE A 35 -1.38 -10.08 7.72
C ILE A 35 -0.53 -10.82 6.67
N ASN A 36 0.31 -10.11 5.92
CA ASN A 36 1.21 -10.71 4.95
C ASN A 36 2.39 -11.42 5.62
N ALA A 37 2.96 -10.84 6.68
CA ALA A 37 4.02 -11.46 7.48
C ALA A 37 3.56 -12.79 8.08
N LYS A 38 2.32 -12.87 8.60
CA LYS A 38 1.71 -14.13 9.07
C LYS A 38 1.62 -15.22 8.00
N LYS A 39 1.63 -14.85 6.73
CA LYS A 39 1.63 -15.77 5.57
C LYS A 39 3.05 -16.08 5.05
N GLY A 40 4.07 -15.70 5.80
CA GLY A 40 5.49 -15.91 5.50
C GLY A 40 6.11 -14.88 4.56
N TRP A 41 5.42 -13.79 4.24
CA TRP A 41 5.96 -12.77 3.32
C TRP A 41 6.86 -11.76 4.06
N GLU A 42 8.06 -11.58 3.55
CA GLU A 42 9.03 -10.57 3.99
C GLU A 42 9.02 -9.39 3.02
N VAL A 43 9.02 -8.16 3.54
CA VAL A 43 9.10 -6.94 2.71
C VAL A 43 10.52 -6.77 2.20
N VAL A 44 10.67 -6.64 0.89
CA VAL A 44 11.96 -6.37 0.21
C VAL A 44 12.17 -4.87 0.05
N THR A 45 11.16 -4.18 -0.47
CA THR A 45 11.17 -2.72 -0.64
C THR A 45 9.76 -2.15 -0.64
N MET A 46 9.66 -0.86 -0.34
CA MET A 46 8.45 -0.07 -0.38
C MET A 46 8.74 1.25 -1.09
N GLU A 47 7.96 1.55 -2.11
CA GLU A 47 8.06 2.81 -2.86
C GLU A 47 6.78 3.61 -2.70
N LYS A 48 6.90 4.90 -2.37
CA LYS A 48 5.76 5.80 -2.25
C LYS A 48 5.26 6.17 -3.64
N ASP A 49 4.00 5.86 -3.93
CA ASP A 49 3.32 6.17 -5.19
C ASP A 49 2.29 7.29 -4.97
N ASN A 50 2.65 8.51 -5.36
CA ASN A 50 1.74 9.65 -5.32
C ASN A 50 1.09 9.83 -6.70
N ARG A 51 -0.14 9.33 -6.86
CA ARG A 51 -0.87 9.49 -8.13
C ARG A 51 -1.73 10.75 -8.11
N ARG A 52 -1.54 11.59 -9.12
CA ARG A 52 -2.45 12.68 -9.44
C ARG A 52 -3.76 12.09 -9.98
N MET A 53 -4.86 12.54 -9.38
CA MET A 53 -6.23 12.30 -9.85
C MET A 53 -6.77 13.61 -10.46
N LEU A 54 -8.08 13.69 -10.73
CA LEU A 54 -8.73 14.84 -11.37
C LEU A 54 -8.51 16.16 -10.59
N LEU A 55 -8.51 17.30 -11.28
CA LEU A 55 -8.41 18.67 -10.74
C LEU A 55 -7.25 18.86 -9.73
N PHE A 56 -7.51 18.65 -8.44
CA PHE A 56 -6.54 18.80 -7.34
C PHE A 56 -6.39 17.55 -6.47
N PHE A 57 -7.15 16.50 -6.75
CA PHE A 57 -7.13 15.29 -5.94
C PHE A 57 -5.81 14.54 -6.16
N LYS A 58 -5.14 14.21 -5.07
CA LYS A 58 -3.96 13.33 -5.08
C LYS A 58 -4.24 12.16 -4.16
N ARG A 59 -3.79 10.97 -4.57
CA ARG A 59 -3.87 9.77 -3.76
C ARG A 59 -2.47 9.29 -3.45
N GLU A 60 -2.21 9.11 -2.17
CA GLU A 60 -1.04 8.41 -1.69
C GLU A 60 -1.30 6.89 -1.74
N GLY A 61 -0.33 6.15 -2.24
CA GLY A 61 -0.26 4.70 -2.16
C GLY A 61 1.19 4.24 -1.96
N TYR A 62 1.36 2.95 -1.74
CA TYR A 62 2.67 2.30 -1.67
C TYR A 62 2.71 1.11 -2.60
N ILE A 63 3.79 0.99 -3.37
CA ILE A 63 4.15 -0.26 -4.04
C ILE A 63 5.00 -1.04 -3.04
N VAL A 64 4.50 -2.20 -2.63
CA VAL A 64 5.16 -3.08 -1.67
C VAL A 64 5.59 -4.35 -2.38
N VAL A 65 6.91 -4.55 -2.48
CA VAL A 65 7.49 -5.77 -3.01
C VAL A 65 7.85 -6.68 -1.85
N MET A 66 7.36 -7.92 -1.90
CA MET A 66 7.58 -8.93 -0.88
C MET A 66 8.17 -10.20 -1.50
N LYS A 67 8.92 -10.97 -0.71
CA LYS A 67 9.42 -12.30 -1.06
C LYS A 67 9.01 -13.32 0.00
N ARG A 68 8.98 -14.60 -0.35
CA ARG A 68 8.98 -15.71 0.62
C ARG A 68 9.58 -16.97 0.02
N ASP A 69 9.97 -17.88 0.90
CA ASP A 69 10.29 -19.25 0.52
C ASP A 69 8.99 -20.04 0.26
N LYS A 70 8.89 -20.61 -0.93
CA LYS A 70 7.92 -21.64 -1.30
C LYS A 70 8.41 -23.02 -0.92
#